data_AF-A0AAF0UCN8-F1
#
_entry.id   AF-A0AAF0UCN8-F1
#
_cell.length_a   1.000
_cell.length_b   1.000
_cell.length_c   1.000
_cell.angle_alpha   90.00
_cell.angle_beta   90.00
_cell.angle_gamma   90.00
#
_symmetry.space_group_name_H-M   'P 1'
#
loop_
_entity.id
_entity.type
_entity.pdbx_description
1 polymer ?
#
loop_
_entity_poly.entity_id
_entity_poly.type
_entity_poly.pdbx_seq_one_letter_code
_entity_poly.pdbx_strand_id
1 'polypeptide(L)'
;NVFYSSNYSPILFVRAYYYNWNRVSVNYCDGSLFTGDVEEVDPVSRYAILSGSSARGLATILNCDKFNSFFSNDSIMVKCVASAGFFIDM
;
A
#
# COMPACT_ATOMS: atom_id res chain seq x y z
N ASN A 1 -10.25 4.66 8.27
CA ASN A 1 -9.20 4.85 7.23
C ASN A 1 -8.09 3.85 7.47
N VAL A 2 -7.55 3.24 6.42
CA VAL A 2 -6.58 2.15 6.52
C VAL A 2 -5.32 2.46 5.70
N PHE A 3 -4.17 2.07 6.23
CA PHE A 3 -2.86 2.25 5.63
C PHE A 3 -2.13 0.91 5.54
N TYR A 4 -1.87 0.47 4.31
CA TYR A 4 -1.14 -0.75 3.96
C TYR A 4 0.32 -0.43 3.71
N SER A 5 1.20 -0.98 4.54
CA SER A 5 2.63 -0.72 4.42
C SER A 5 3.43 -1.73 5.19
N SER A 6 4.58 -2.10 4.65
CA SER A 6 5.48 -3.00 5.36
C SER A 6 6.17 -2.34 6.57
N ASN A 7 6.72 -3.20 7.45
CA ASN A 7 7.53 -2.86 8.62
C ASN A 7 8.83 -2.08 8.30
N TYR A 8 9.24 -2.03 7.02
CA TYR A 8 10.46 -1.31 6.57
C TYR A 8 10.19 -0.02 5.80
N SER A 9 8.93 0.40 5.65
CA SER A 9 8.63 1.75 5.19
C SER A 9 9.25 2.78 6.15
N PRO A 10 9.51 4.03 5.76
CA PRO A 10 9.97 5.05 6.69
C PRO A 10 8.88 5.28 7.75
N ILE A 11 8.93 4.47 8.81
CA ILE A 11 7.96 4.41 9.89
C ILE A 11 7.82 5.79 10.51
N LEU A 12 8.88 6.62 10.47
CA LEU A 12 8.86 8.00 10.92
C LEU A 12 8.00 8.93 10.05
N PHE A 13 8.18 8.92 8.72
CA PHE A 13 7.45 9.81 7.81
C PHE A 13 5.95 9.49 7.83
N VAL A 14 5.60 8.22 7.70
CA VAL A 14 4.20 7.78 7.71
C VAL A 14 3.53 8.01 9.06
N ARG A 15 4.24 7.79 10.19
CA ARG A 15 3.66 8.04 11.52
C ARG A 15 3.27 9.50 11.70
N ALA A 16 4.05 10.47 11.22
CA ALA A 16 3.70 11.88 11.39
C ALA A 16 2.39 12.27 10.67
N TYR A 17 2.18 11.80 9.44
CA TYR A 17 0.99 12.16 8.64
C TYR A 17 -0.24 11.29 8.90
N TYR A 18 -0.04 10.02 9.31
CA TYR A 18 -1.12 9.03 9.43
C TYR A 18 -1.13 8.30 10.79
N TYR A 19 -0.76 8.99 11.88
CA TYR A 19 -0.67 8.39 13.22
C TYR A 19 -1.99 7.78 13.73
N ASN A 20 -3.14 8.35 13.34
CA ASN A 20 -4.47 7.92 13.81
C ASN A 20 -5.19 6.96 12.84
N TRP A 21 -4.46 6.37 11.88
CA TRP A 21 -5.02 5.46 10.88
C TRP A 21 -4.75 4.02 11.28
N ASN A 22 -5.66 3.11 10.92
CA ASN A 22 -5.44 1.69 11.11
C ASN A 22 -4.30 1.23 10.19
N ARG A 23 -3.24 0.66 10.77
CA ARG A 23 -2.07 0.21 10.03
C ARG A 23 -2.13 -1.30 9.82
N VAL A 24 -2.02 -1.72 8.57
CA VAL A 24 -1.89 -3.12 8.19
C VAL A 24 -0.49 -3.33 7.62
N SER A 25 0.29 -4.23 8.24
CA SER A 25 1.63 -4.55 7.78
C SER A 25 1.64 -5.80 6.93
N VAL A 26 2.05 -5.65 5.66
CA VAL A 26 2.23 -6.77 4.74
C VAL A 26 3.71 -7.14 4.73
N ASN A 27 3.99 -8.37 5.14
CA ASN A 27 5.34 -8.93 5.11
C ASN A 27 5.68 -9.44 3.71
N TYR A 28 6.97 -9.39 3.38
CA TYR A 28 7.52 -9.79 2.08
C TYR A 28 8.22 -11.13 2.26
N CYS A 29 7.65 -12.22 1.74
CA CYS A 29 8.17 -13.58 1.97
C CYS A 29 8.25 -14.44 0.70
N ASP A 30 7.62 -14.03 -0.40
CA ASP A 30 7.48 -14.80 -1.64
C ASP A 30 8.41 -14.31 -2.77
N GLY A 31 9.24 -13.30 -2.51
CA GLY A 31 10.05 -12.66 -3.55
C GLY A 31 9.22 -11.79 -4.49
N SER A 32 7.92 -11.62 -4.21
CA SER A 32 7.00 -10.87 -5.04
C SER A 32 6.63 -9.53 -4.41
N LEU A 33 6.69 -8.56 -5.29
CA LEU A 33 6.22 -7.19 -5.19
C LEU A 33 4.71 -7.16 -4.86
N PHE A 34 4.31 -7.11 -3.58
CA PHE A 34 2.89 -6.95 -3.15
C PHE A 34 1.87 -7.89 -3.82
N THR A 35 2.23 -9.17 -4.04
CA THR A 35 1.35 -10.12 -4.76
C THR A 35 0.47 -10.96 -3.83
N GLY A 36 0.55 -10.73 -2.52
CA GLY A 36 -0.36 -11.34 -1.55
C GLY A 36 -1.77 -10.79 -1.68
N ASP A 37 -2.75 -11.69 -1.69
CA ASP A 37 -4.17 -11.34 -1.65
C ASP A 37 -4.45 -10.40 -0.47
N VAL A 38 -5.19 -9.32 -0.74
CA VAL A 38 -5.56 -8.36 0.31
C VAL A 38 -6.62 -9.01 1.17
N GLU A 39 -6.24 -9.40 2.38
CA GLU A 39 -7.19 -9.80 3.40
C GLU A 39 -8.01 -8.56 3.80
N GLU A 40 -9.32 -8.76 3.74
CA GLU A 40 -10.44 -7.84 3.88
C GLU A 40 -10.17 -6.54 4.68
N VAL A 41 -10.42 -5.39 4.02
CA VAL A 41 -10.46 -4.09 4.69
C VAL A 41 -11.81 -3.92 5.37
N ASP A 42 -11.81 -3.39 6.60
CA ASP A 42 -13.03 -2.98 7.31
C ASP A 42 -13.87 -1.98 6.47
N PRO A 43 -15.16 -2.27 6.19
CA PRO A 43 -16.01 -1.48 5.28
C PRO A 43 -16.32 -0.05 5.78
N VAL A 44 -15.96 0.29 7.01
CA VAL A 44 -16.15 1.64 7.58
C VAL A 44 -15.08 2.63 7.09
N SER A 45 -14.02 2.17 6.43
CA SER A 45 -12.91 3.02 6.05
C SER A 45 -13.19 3.86 4.79
N ARG A 46 -13.08 5.19 4.88
CA ARG A 46 -13.26 6.09 3.71
C ARG A 46 -12.06 6.20 2.78
N TYR A 47 -10.88 5.85 3.29
CA TYR A 47 -9.61 5.97 2.59
C TYR A 47 -8.75 4.74 2.83
N ALA A 48 -8.17 4.22 1.75
CA ALA A 48 -7.18 3.16 1.76
C ALA A 48 -5.91 3.64 1.07
N ILE A 49 -4.75 3.48 1.70
CA ILE A 49 -3.46 3.88 1.12
C ILE A 49 -2.55 2.66 1.04
N LEU A 50 -1.99 2.40 -0.14
CA LEU A 50 -0.96 1.39 -0.36
C LEU A 50 0.41 2.06 -0.48
N SER A 51 1.38 1.67 0.35
CA SER A 51 2.73 2.25 0.30
C SER A 51 3.86 1.22 0.30
N GLY A 52 4.88 1.46 -0.54
CA GLY A 52 6.02 0.58 -0.73
C GLY A 52 7.35 1.31 -0.96
N SER A 53 8.47 0.63 -0.67
CA SER A 53 9.84 1.13 -0.90
C SER A 53 10.67 0.17 -1.77
N SER A 54 11.52 0.70 -2.66
CA SER A 54 12.41 -0.06 -3.57
C SER A 54 11.61 -0.96 -4.53
N ALA A 55 11.92 -2.26 -4.59
CA ALA A 55 11.13 -3.26 -5.31
C ALA A 55 9.63 -3.12 -5.00
N ARG A 56 9.25 -2.94 -3.73
CA ARG A 56 7.84 -2.74 -3.35
C ARG A 56 7.26 -1.38 -3.76
N GLY A 57 8.09 -0.37 -3.98
CA GLY A 57 7.62 0.88 -4.57
C GLY A 57 7.18 0.67 -6.02
N LEU A 58 7.99 -0.05 -6.81
CA LEU A 58 7.64 -0.45 -8.17
C LEU A 58 6.35 -1.30 -8.16
N ALA A 59 6.24 -2.21 -7.20
CA ALA A 59 5.05 -3.04 -7.00
C ALA A 59 3.78 -2.25 -6.76
N THR A 60 3.88 -1.24 -5.91
CA THR A 60 2.79 -0.32 -5.57
C THR A 60 2.36 0.46 -6.80
N ILE A 61 3.29 0.83 -7.69
CA ILE A 61 2.96 1.48 -8.97
C ILE A 61 2.24 0.49 -9.89
N LEU A 62 2.80 -0.70 -10.09
CA LEU A 62 2.30 -1.69 -11.06
C LEU A 62 0.96 -2.31 -10.66
N ASN A 63 0.70 -2.46 -9.36
CA ASN A 63 -0.51 -3.13 -8.86
C ASN A 63 -1.56 -2.16 -8.30
N CYS A 64 -1.38 -0.84 -8.45
CA CYS A 64 -2.31 0.14 -7.87
C CYS A 64 -3.74 -0.02 -8.41
N ASP A 65 -3.90 -0.22 -9.72
CA ASP A 65 -5.22 -0.38 -10.34
C ASP A 65 -5.89 -1.68 -9.89
N LYS A 66 -5.12 -2.76 -9.79
CA LYS A 66 -5.61 -4.04 -9.25
C LYS A 66 -6.03 -3.88 -7.79
N PHE A 67 -5.25 -3.14 -7.00
CA PHE A 67 -5.58 -2.82 -5.61
C PHE A 67 -6.90 -2.01 -5.52
N ASN A 68 -7.08 -1.01 -6.39
CA ASN A 68 -8.32 -0.23 -6.48
C ASN A 68 -9.53 -1.07 -6.93
N SER A 69 -9.30 -2.06 -7.80
CA SER A 69 -10.36 -2.96 -8.27
C SER A 69 -10.99 -3.79 -7.14
N PHE A 70 -10.24 -4.11 -6.08
CA PHE A 70 -10.80 -4.84 -4.93
C PHE A 70 -11.84 -4.02 -4.17
N PHE A 71 -11.76 -2.70 -4.23
CA PHE A 71 -12.66 -1.79 -3.53
C PHE A 71 -13.69 -1.14 -4.45
N SER A 72 -13.79 -1.57 -5.71
CA SER A 72 -14.66 -0.92 -6.70
C SER A 72 -16.16 -1.00 -6.40
N ASN A 73 -16.57 -1.87 -5.47
CA ASN A 73 -17.95 -1.95 -4.97
C ASN A 73 -18.19 -1.08 -3.72
N ASP A 74 -17.13 -0.56 -3.09
CA ASP A 74 -17.21 0.27 -1.89
C ASP A 74 -16.82 1.72 -2.21
N SER A 75 -17.39 2.70 -1.51
CA SER A 75 -17.08 4.13 -1.68
C SER A 75 -15.73 4.54 -1.07
N ILE A 76 -14.69 3.74 -1.28
CA ILE A 76 -13.37 3.88 -0.65
C ILE A 76 -12.41 4.57 -1.63
N MET A 77 -11.82 5.69 -1.23
CA MET A 77 -10.78 6.33 -2.04
C MET A 77 -9.43 5.68 -1.80
N VAL A 78 -8.92 5.02 -2.84
CA VAL A 78 -7.64 4.32 -2.85
C VAL A 78 -6.53 5.27 -3.34
N LYS A 79 -5.39 5.27 -2.65
CA LYS A 79 -4.17 6.00 -3.08
C LYS A 79 -2.94 5.12 -2.96
N CYS A 80 -2.04 5.22 -3.94
CA CYS A 80 -0.79 4.47 -3.95
C CYS A 80 0.41 5.42 -3.84
N VAL A 81 1.35 5.10 -2.97
CA VAL A 81 2.55 5.91 -2.70
C VAL A 81 3.79 5.03 -2.77
N ALA A 82 4.56 5.22 -3.83
CA ALA A 82 5.83 4.52 -4.03
C ALA A 82 7.01 5.40 -3.64
N SER A 83 7.95 4.82 -2.89
CA SER A 83 9.23 5.41 -2.52
C SER A 83 10.37 4.61 -3.17
N ALA A 84 11.33 5.28 -3.83
CA ALA A 84 12.46 4.62 -4.48
C ALA A 84 12.09 3.45 -5.43
N GLY A 85 10.88 3.49 -6.01
CA GLY A 85 10.32 2.41 -6.84
C GLY A 85 10.31 2.70 -8.33
N PHE A 86 10.85 3.84 -8.76
CA PHE A 86 10.96 4.21 -10.16
C PHE A 86 12.37 3.91 -10.64
N PHE A 87 12.49 2.97 -11.57
CA PHE A 87 13.75 2.54 -12.16
C PHE A 87 13.76 2.99 -13.62
N ILE A 88 14.83 3.69 -14.02
CA ILE A 88 15.09 4.03 -15.42
C ILE A 88 15.97 2.94 -16.01
N ASP A 89 15.58 2.41 -17.17
CA ASP A 89 16.43 1.53 -17.97
C ASP A 89 17.47 2.39 -18.69
N MET A 90 18.76 2.03 -18.58
CA MET A 90 19.89 2.81 -19.13
C MET A 90 20.49 2.14 -20.35
#